data_AF-A0A0C2DUZ1-F1
#
_entry.id   AF-A0A0C2DUZ1-F1
#
_cell.length_a   1.000
_cell.length_b   1.000
_cell.length_c   1.000
_cell.angle_alpha   90.00
_cell.angle_beta   90.00
_cell.angle_gamma   90.00
#
_symmetry.space_group_name_H-M   'P 1'
#
loop_
_entity.id
_entity.type
_entity.pdbx_description
1 polymer ?
#
loop_
_entity_poly.entity_id
_entity_poly.type
_entity_poly.pdbx_seq_one_letter_code
_entity_poly.pdbx_strand_id
1 'polypeptide(L)'
;MEKELEATTPIEAADMRQAEKVIIKAHQQQYHSTITANTQRKLNITPDSNGIWTCHGRLGKSRLPEEAKKPIFIATNNSLANVVIQESHVRYHRSTAHTTAEVRERFRIPKPRQQVNKVIRKSAACQ
;
A
#
# COMPACT_ATOMS: atom_id res chain seq x y z
N MET A 1 39.09 -10.71 -23.99
CA MET A 1 37.62 -10.60 -23.99
C MET A 1 37.23 -10.04 -22.65
N GLU A 2 37.42 -8.73 -22.50
CA GLU A 2 37.15 -8.01 -21.27
C GLU A 2 35.65 -7.74 -21.22
N LYS A 3 34.99 -8.25 -20.20
CA LYS A 3 33.58 -8.01 -19.94
C LYS A 3 33.50 -6.62 -19.34
N GLU A 4 33.02 -5.65 -20.12
CA GLU A 4 32.74 -4.31 -19.62
C GLU A 4 31.78 -4.44 -18.41
N LEU A 5 32.25 -3.98 -17.26
CA LEU A 5 31.49 -3.92 -16.03
C LEU A 5 30.47 -2.79 -16.23
N GLU A 6 29.21 -3.13 -16.49
CA GLU A 6 28.11 -2.16 -16.63
C GLU A 6 28.13 -1.21 -15.42
N ALA A 7 28.45 0.06 -15.67
CA ALA A 7 28.51 1.08 -14.65
C ALA A 7 27.14 1.20 -13.97
N THR A 8 27.06 0.81 -12.69
CA THR A 8 25.84 0.91 -11.91
C THR A 8 25.59 2.40 -11.63
N THR A 9 24.67 3.00 -12.37
CA THR A 9 24.22 4.37 -12.09
C THR A 9 23.68 4.46 -10.66
N PRO A 10 23.96 5.53 -9.90
CA PRO A 10 23.42 5.69 -8.56
C PRO A 10 21.89 5.65 -8.56
N ILE A 11 21.29 4.99 -7.56
CA ILE A 11 19.83 4.91 -7.43
C ILE A 11 19.29 6.28 -7.04
N GLU A 12 18.43 6.85 -7.87
CA GLU A 12 17.79 8.13 -7.64
C GLU A 12 16.42 7.97 -6.97
N ALA A 13 15.90 9.07 -6.40
CA ALA A 13 14.55 9.08 -5.84
C ALA A 13 13.47 8.77 -6.89
N ALA A 14 13.74 9.05 -8.18
CA ALA A 14 12.86 8.68 -9.28
C ALA A 14 12.77 7.15 -9.45
N ASP A 15 13.91 6.46 -9.34
CA ASP A 15 13.97 4.99 -9.43
C ASP A 15 13.19 4.33 -8.30
N MET A 16 13.34 4.85 -7.07
CA MET A 16 12.61 4.35 -5.91
C MET A 16 11.09 4.51 -6.08
N ARG A 17 10.63 5.67 -6.55
CA ARG A 17 9.19 5.91 -6.84
C ARG A 17 8.68 5.00 -7.94
N GLN A 18 9.49 4.77 -8.96
CA GLN A 18 9.11 3.88 -10.05
C GLN A 18 9.05 2.42 -9.60
N ALA A 19 10.03 1.98 -8.80
CA ALA A 19 10.05 0.66 -8.19
C ALA A 19 8.82 0.42 -7.30
N GLU A 20 8.45 1.39 -6.46
CA GLU A 20 7.23 1.32 -5.64
C GLU A 20 5.99 1.10 -6.52
N LYS A 21 5.84 1.88 -7.60
CA LYS A 21 4.73 1.72 -8.56
C LYS A 21 4.72 0.34 -9.21
N VAL A 22 5.89 -0.18 -9.60
CA VAL A 22 6.02 -1.51 -10.23
C VAL A 22 5.60 -2.61 -9.25
N ILE A 23 6.05 -2.55 -8.00
CA ILE A 23 5.66 -3.51 -6.95
C ILE A 23 4.15 -3.49 -6.73
N ILE A 24 3.55 -2.30 -6.64
CA ILE A 24 2.10 -2.15 -6.48
C ILE A 24 1.34 -2.74 -7.67
N LYS A 25 1.78 -2.47 -8.91
CA LYS A 25 1.16 -3.04 -10.11
C LYS A 25 1.25 -4.56 -10.15
N ALA A 26 2.42 -5.12 -9.87
CA ALA A 26 2.64 -6.57 -9.84
C ALA A 26 1.72 -7.23 -8.80
N HIS A 27 1.63 -6.63 -7.60
CA HIS A 27 0.69 -7.06 -6.57
C HIS A 27 -0.76 -7.02 -7.07
N GLN A 28 -1.19 -5.91 -7.66
CA GLN A 28 -2.57 -5.78 -8.14
C GLN A 28 -2.90 -6.73 -9.29
N GLN A 29 -1.94 -7.03 -10.16
CA GLN A 29 -2.08 -8.05 -11.19
C GLN A 29 -2.26 -9.44 -10.57
N GLN A 30 -1.44 -9.80 -9.58
CA GLN A 30 -1.54 -11.06 -8.86
C GLN A 30 -2.90 -11.22 -8.15
N TYR A 31 -3.44 -10.14 -7.59
CA TYR A 31 -4.71 -10.14 -6.85
C TYR A 31 -5.90 -9.59 -7.65
N HIS A 32 -5.81 -9.55 -8.99
CA HIS A 32 -6.83 -8.96 -9.85
C HIS A 32 -8.24 -9.50 -9.59
N SER A 33 -8.37 -10.82 -9.42
CA SER A 33 -9.65 -11.48 -9.09
C SER A 33 -10.24 -11.03 -7.74
N THR A 34 -9.39 -10.71 -6.77
CA THR A 34 -9.82 -10.18 -5.46
C THR A 34 -10.25 -8.71 -5.56
N ILE A 35 -9.54 -7.92 -6.36
CA ILE A 35 -9.84 -6.49 -6.57
C ILE A 35 -11.19 -6.32 -7.27
N THR A 36 -11.41 -7.12 -8.31
CA THR A 36 -12.63 -7.09 -9.14
C THR A 36 -13.79 -7.90 -8.55
N ALA A 37 -13.57 -8.60 -7.44
CA ALA A 37 -14.58 -9.42 -6.80
C ALA A 37 -15.80 -8.60 -6.36
N ASN A 38 -16.99 -9.22 -6.45
CA ASN A 38 -18.25 -8.59 -6.03
C ASN A 38 -18.25 -8.14 -4.57
N THR A 39 -17.45 -8.78 -3.71
CA THR A 39 -17.27 -8.42 -2.30
C THR A 39 -16.68 -7.02 -2.12
N GLN A 40 -15.99 -6.47 -3.13
CA GLN A 40 -15.37 -5.14 -3.11
C GLN A 40 -16.20 -4.06 -3.81
N ARG A 41 -17.39 -4.37 -4.34
CA ARG A 41 -18.25 -3.41 -5.09
C ARG A 41 -18.51 -2.10 -4.34
N LYS A 42 -18.57 -2.15 -3.01
CA LYS A 42 -18.82 -0.97 -2.16
C LYS A 42 -17.62 -0.03 -2.02
N LEU A 43 -16.45 -0.40 -2.54
CA LEU A 43 -15.21 0.37 -2.39
C LEU A 43 -14.91 1.29 -3.58
N ASN A 44 -15.74 1.27 -4.64
CA ASN A 44 -15.56 2.08 -5.85
C ASN A 44 -14.11 2.04 -6.36
N ILE A 45 -13.61 0.82 -6.60
CA ILE A 45 -12.24 0.61 -7.03
C ILE A 45 -12.16 0.80 -8.55
N THR A 46 -11.31 1.71 -8.99
CA THR A 46 -11.09 1.99 -10.41
C THR A 46 -9.59 2.18 -10.69
N PRO A 47 -9.09 1.80 -11.88
CA PRO A 47 -7.71 2.09 -12.24
C PRO A 47 -7.51 3.61 -12.43
N ASP A 48 -6.34 4.11 -12.05
CA ASP A 48 -5.89 5.47 -12.35
C ASP A 48 -5.24 5.55 -13.75
N SER A 49 -4.68 6.71 -14.10
CA SER A 49 -3.98 6.92 -15.38
C SER A 49 -2.74 6.03 -15.55
N ASN A 50 -2.18 5.50 -14.46
CA ASN A 50 -1.07 4.56 -14.48
C ASN A 50 -1.54 3.10 -14.53
N GLY A 51 -2.84 2.82 -14.48
CA GLY A 51 -3.40 1.47 -14.35
C GLY A 51 -3.32 0.88 -12.94
N ILE A 52 -3.08 1.71 -11.92
CA ILE A 52 -3.09 1.32 -10.51
C ILE A 52 -4.52 1.45 -9.97
N TRP A 53 -5.03 0.37 -9.38
CA TRP A 53 -6.35 0.33 -8.78
C TRP A 53 -6.39 1.17 -7.50
N THR A 54 -7.21 2.21 -7.49
CA THR A 54 -7.42 3.13 -6.38
C THR A 54 -8.88 3.10 -5.94
N CYS A 55 -9.13 3.39 -4.65
CA CYS A 55 -10.47 3.44 -4.09
C CYS A 55 -10.98 4.87 -4.01
N HIS A 56 -12.27 5.08 -4.30
CA HIS A 56 -12.89 6.39 -4.26
C HIS A 56 -14.00 6.46 -3.22
N GLY A 57 -14.11 7.57 -2.49
CA GLY A 57 -15.09 7.72 -1.43
C GLY A 57 -15.50 9.15 -1.14
N ARG A 58 -16.10 9.35 0.03
CA ARG A 58 -16.70 10.63 0.47
C ARG A 58 -15.69 11.76 0.63
N LEU A 59 -14.39 11.46 0.65
CA LEU A 59 -13.31 12.43 0.87
C LEU A 59 -12.87 13.14 -0.41
N GLY A 60 -13.43 12.82 -1.59
CA GLY A 60 -12.98 13.40 -2.86
C GLY A 60 -12.96 14.94 -2.91
N LYS A 61 -13.87 15.62 -2.19
CA LYS A 61 -13.93 17.10 -2.13
C LYS A 61 -13.21 17.71 -0.91
N SER A 62 -12.52 16.91 -0.12
CA SER A 62 -11.80 17.40 1.07
C SER A 62 -10.53 18.19 0.69
N ARG A 63 -9.92 18.86 1.68
CA ARG A 63 -8.61 19.51 1.53
C ARG A 63 -7.43 18.55 1.75
N LEU A 64 -7.68 17.24 1.78
CA LEU A 64 -6.64 16.23 1.98
C LEU A 64 -5.74 16.08 0.73
N PRO A 65 -4.53 15.53 0.88
CA PRO A 65 -3.70 15.09 -0.23
C PRO A 65 -4.44 14.12 -1.16
N GLU A 66 -4.08 14.09 -2.44
CA GLU A 66 -4.75 13.25 -3.43
C GLU A 66 -4.64 11.76 -3.11
N GLU A 67 -3.51 11.32 -2.55
CA GLU A 67 -3.29 9.93 -2.12
C GLU A 67 -4.28 9.51 -1.01
N ALA A 68 -4.64 10.42 -0.11
CA ALA A 68 -5.60 10.16 0.95
C ALA A 68 -7.05 10.19 0.43
N LYS A 69 -7.31 10.95 -0.64
CA LYS A 69 -8.61 11.00 -1.31
C LYS A 69 -8.85 9.75 -2.15
N LYS A 70 -7.80 9.25 -2.80
CA LYS A 70 -7.80 8.13 -3.74
C LYS A 70 -6.75 7.08 -3.33
N PRO A 71 -6.90 6.45 -2.15
CA PRO A 71 -5.90 5.51 -1.66
C PRO A 71 -5.78 4.28 -2.56
N ILE A 72 -4.56 3.79 -2.69
CA ILE A 72 -4.21 2.61 -3.50
C ILE A 72 -4.77 1.36 -2.84
N PHE A 73 -5.48 0.53 -3.60
CA PHE A 73 -6.01 -0.72 -3.06
C PHE A 73 -4.91 -1.76 -2.93
N ILE A 74 -4.82 -2.37 -1.73
CA ILE A 74 -3.91 -3.47 -1.44
C ILE A 74 -4.74 -4.62 -0.85
N ALA A 75 -4.68 -5.80 -1.48
CA ALA A 75 -5.31 -7.02 -0.96
C ALA A 75 -4.84 -7.33 0.48
N THR A 76 -5.60 -8.12 1.23
CA THR A 76 -5.27 -8.48 2.62
C THR A 76 -4.42 -9.75 2.72
N ASN A 77 -3.86 -10.05 3.89
CA ASN A 77 -3.19 -11.31 4.22
C ASN A 77 -1.98 -11.67 3.34
N ASN A 78 -1.24 -10.67 2.86
CA ASN A 78 -0.03 -10.86 2.06
C ASN A 78 1.15 -10.05 2.63
N SER A 79 2.33 -10.31 2.08
CA SER A 79 3.58 -9.66 2.50
C SER A 79 3.53 -8.15 2.31
N LEU A 80 3.04 -7.65 1.17
CA LEU A 80 3.00 -6.22 0.88
C LEU A 80 2.13 -5.46 1.90
N ALA A 81 0.94 -5.97 2.21
CA ALA A 81 0.07 -5.41 3.24
C ALA A 81 0.75 -5.39 4.62
N ASN A 82 1.48 -6.45 4.97
CA ASN A 82 2.20 -6.52 6.25
C ASN A 82 3.33 -5.49 6.30
N VAL A 83 4.10 -5.33 5.21
CA VAL A 83 5.22 -4.37 5.13
C VAL A 83 4.70 -2.94 5.29
N VAL A 84 3.65 -2.56 4.54
CA VAL A 84 3.02 -1.23 4.64
C VAL A 84 2.52 -0.94 6.07
N ILE A 85 1.89 -1.92 6.71
CA ILE A 85 1.41 -1.79 8.09
C ILE A 85 2.58 -1.71 9.07
N GLN A 86 3.62 -2.53 8.89
CA GLN A 86 4.78 -2.58 9.76
C GLN A 86 5.53 -1.25 9.72
N GLU A 87 5.77 -0.70 8.54
CA GLU A 87 6.39 0.62 8.35
C GLU A 87 5.61 1.70 9.11
N SER A 88 4.28 1.69 8.97
CA SER A 88 3.39 2.63 9.67
C SER A 88 3.39 2.42 11.20
N HIS A 89 3.59 1.20 11.68
CA HIS A 89 3.57 0.89 13.11
C HIS A 89 4.92 1.21 13.78
N VAL A 90 6.02 0.70 13.24
CA VAL A 90 7.36 0.69 13.89
C VAL A 90 7.88 2.08 14.17
N ARG A 91 7.57 3.06 13.31
CA ARG A 91 8.09 4.42 13.45
C ARG A 91 7.84 5.03 14.84
N TYR A 92 6.69 4.73 15.45
CA TYR A 92 6.33 5.23 16.78
C TYR A 92 5.62 4.19 17.66
N HIS A 93 5.73 2.91 17.33
CA HIS A 93 4.99 1.81 17.97
C HIS A 93 3.49 2.12 18.15
N ARG A 94 2.90 2.70 17.11
CA ARG A 94 1.54 3.26 17.13
C ARG A 94 0.51 2.20 17.51
N SER A 95 -0.53 2.61 18.24
CA SER A 95 -1.70 1.77 18.52
C SER A 95 -2.42 1.38 17.22
N THR A 96 -3.25 0.34 17.27
CA THR A 96 -4.00 -0.14 16.10
C THR A 96 -4.78 0.97 15.37
N ALA A 97 -5.39 1.88 16.12
CA ALA A 97 -6.17 2.98 15.55
C ALA A 97 -5.28 3.97 14.80
N HIS A 98 -4.16 4.39 15.41
CA HIS A 98 -3.23 5.33 14.80
C HIS A 98 -2.51 4.72 13.58
N THR A 99 -2.06 3.47 13.67
CA THR A 99 -1.49 2.76 12.52
C THR A 99 -2.51 2.64 11.37
N THR A 100 -3.77 2.35 11.69
CA THR A 100 -4.83 2.30 10.66
C THR A 100 -5.06 3.66 10.01
N ALA A 101 -4.95 4.76 10.76
CA ALA A 101 -5.10 6.11 10.24
C ALA A 101 -3.94 6.46 9.31
N GLU A 102 -2.69 6.20 9.72
CA GLU A 102 -1.50 6.40 8.91
C GLU A 102 -1.57 5.64 7.58
N VAL A 103 -1.87 4.33 7.64
CA VAL A 103 -1.99 3.50 6.44
C VAL A 103 -3.02 4.08 5.46
N ARG A 104 -4.10 4.68 5.97
CA ARG A 104 -5.18 5.27 5.16
C ARG A 104 -4.81 6.58 4.48
N GLU A 105 -3.67 7.17 4.80
CA GLU A 105 -3.19 8.35 4.08
C GLU A 105 -2.79 8.02 2.63
N ARG A 106 -2.45 6.76 2.35
CA ARG A 106 -1.99 6.33 1.02
C ARG A 106 -2.63 5.02 0.54
N PHE A 107 -3.04 4.13 1.45
CA PHE A 107 -3.45 2.76 1.12
C PHE A 107 -4.82 2.38 1.68
N ARG A 108 -5.55 1.57 0.91
CA ARG A 108 -6.82 0.95 1.29
C ARG A 108 -6.64 -0.56 1.39
N ILE A 109 -6.44 -1.03 2.63
CA ILE A 109 -6.41 -2.45 2.96
C ILE A 109 -7.78 -2.86 3.53
N PRO A 110 -8.48 -3.86 2.97
CA PRO A 110 -9.72 -4.38 3.56
C PRO A 110 -9.50 -4.91 4.98
N LYS A 111 -10.52 -4.83 5.84
CA LYS A 111 -10.45 -5.28 7.25
C LYS A 111 -9.17 -4.81 7.98
N PRO A 112 -8.80 -3.52 7.92
CA PRO A 112 -7.47 -3.06 8.29
C PRO A 112 -7.14 -3.34 9.77
N ARG A 113 -8.12 -3.19 10.68
CA ARG A 113 -7.92 -3.48 12.12
C ARG A 113 -7.44 -4.92 12.37
N GLN A 114 -7.97 -5.90 11.64
CA GLN A 114 -7.57 -7.29 11.79
C GLN A 114 -6.12 -7.50 11.32
N GLN A 115 -5.75 -6.90 10.19
CA GLN A 115 -4.38 -6.96 9.65
C GLN A 115 -3.39 -6.26 10.59
N VAL A 116 -3.73 -5.05 11.03
CA VAL A 116 -2.89 -4.26 11.94
C VAL A 116 -2.68 -4.99 13.26
N ASN A 117 -3.72 -5.54 13.88
CA ASN A 117 -3.58 -6.34 15.11
C ASN A 117 -2.66 -7.56 14.91
N LYS A 118 -2.72 -8.21 13.74
CA LYS A 118 -1.86 -9.36 13.42
C LYS A 118 -0.38 -8.94 13.35
N VAL A 119 -0.10 -7.75 12.82
CA VAL A 119 1.25 -7.21 12.73
C VAL A 119 1.76 -6.76 14.10
N ILE A 120 0.97 -5.98 14.84
CA ILE A 120 1.35 -5.48 16.18
C ILE A 120 1.63 -6.63 17.15
N ARG A 121 0.82 -7.69 17.16
CA ARG A 121 1.04 -8.86 18.04
C ARG A 121 2.36 -9.59 17.81
N LYS A 122 2.97 -9.42 16.63
CA LYS A 122 4.28 -9.99 16.28
C LYS A 122 5.45 -9.05 16.60
N SER A 123 5.17 -7.81 16.99
CA SER A 123 6.18 -6.82 17.33
C SER A 123 6.68 -7.07 18.75
N ALA A 124 7.95 -7.44 18.91
CA ALA A 124 8.55 -7.72 20.22
C ALA A 124 8.53 -6.49 21.15
N ALA A 125 8.61 -5.28 20.61
CA ALA A 125 8.57 -4.05 21.38
C ALA A 125 7.17 -3.66 21.89
N CYS A 126 6.12 -4.35 21.44
CA CYS A 126 4.73 -4.06 21.79
C CYS A 126 4.02 -5.26 22.46
N GLN A 127 4.79 -6.28 22.85
CA GLN A 127 4.31 -7.43 23.62
C GLN A 127 4.20 -7.11 25.10
#